data_AF-A0A0W8CSS7-F1
#
_entry.id   AF-A0A0W8CSS7-F1
#
_cell.length_a   1.000
_cell.length_b   1.000
_cell.length_c   1.000
_cell.angle_alpha   90.00
_cell.angle_beta   90.00
_cell.angle_gamma   90.00
#
_symmetry.space_group_name_H-M   'P 1'
#
loop_
_entity.id
_entity.type
_entity.pdbx_description
1 polymer ?
#
loop_
_entity_poly.entity_id
_entity_poly.type
_entity_poly.pdbx_seq_one_letter_code
_entity_poly.pdbx_strand_id
1 'polypeptide(L)'
;MDKSDVAQRWGFLAPWCQVLQRNVHYTGFKCEGTGKEVWESKTRALQVTLPKRNDYLRPQLQHDATYQLELVKIRETLAILAAVAHVDPFAFKWLLVTQCQLNWWKQGEENLPEQLPARFVLKVEDHSKVTADLVKFCGVNQREQPSAEYVEAMKRIAEIVGHLTPDSPGVDVEVPIRVAYGPGQGDKIVEGYHEQLLKGLTGVARAEKAIRREWERYLQTEGSKEVARGSIRCTFALEPMIADVQVVQTIAQTAGTLERLLFNNVWFSLLSVRAKCAKGDQSASLIAFRQMMIAVFDGARRDPQLSNTKYRSLSGSVKPLQLGSLVLHNDLTLDPLETVALFSAAVLNQTTQKLSVWVDLMSHDQPKTNFWWKWLAYGCFSKRARTHSALQSLDLGHVGSISVADVETFLAIVDSEYPEELLFDCPRGSVEGREAKLKDGAMVQYDITANAQPRSVTFPSCRFLLHTFGDDGSSEWVNVIVPGFGRCRVRRTDLVLKPIRNASNKRPALTSLTLRLHAAAISNGLPRFLAAIGSSLQYLTIENPEKQ
;
A
#
# COMPACT_ATOMS: atom_id res chain seq x y z
N MET A 1 39.24 -0.64 -3.99
CA MET A 1 39.65 0.25 -2.88
C MET A 1 39.88 -0.62 -1.66
N ASP A 2 41.05 -0.54 -1.03
CA ASP A 2 41.39 -1.35 0.14
C ASP A 2 40.58 -0.85 1.38
N LYS A 3 40.16 -1.76 2.27
CA LYS A 3 39.39 -1.42 3.47
C LYS A 3 40.15 -0.44 4.37
N SER A 4 41.48 -0.50 4.36
CA SER A 4 42.36 0.40 5.12
C SER A 4 42.26 1.86 4.64
N ASP A 5 42.20 2.08 3.33
CA ASP A 5 42.10 3.41 2.70
C ASP A 5 40.73 4.06 2.98
N VAL A 6 39.65 3.28 2.92
CA VAL A 6 38.29 3.75 3.24
C VAL A 6 38.18 4.18 4.70
N ALA A 7 38.75 3.40 5.61
CA ALA A 7 38.74 3.70 7.04
C ALA A 7 39.50 4.99 7.37
N GLN A 8 40.63 5.24 6.70
CA GLN A 8 41.38 6.48 6.86
C GLN A 8 40.61 7.70 6.36
N ARG A 9 39.96 7.59 5.19
CA ARG A 9 39.21 8.68 4.57
C ARG A 9 37.90 9.00 5.31
N TRP A 10 37.13 7.97 5.66
CA TRP A 10 35.75 8.12 6.14
C TRP A 10 35.56 7.82 7.64
N GLY A 11 36.62 7.40 8.35
CA GLY A 11 36.56 7.01 9.76
C GLY A 11 36.07 8.10 10.72
N PHE A 12 36.21 9.39 10.36
CA PHE A 12 35.69 10.49 11.16
C PHE A 12 34.16 10.52 11.26
N LEU A 13 33.45 9.79 10.40
CA LEU A 13 31.98 9.64 10.44
C LEU A 13 31.52 8.54 11.39
N ALA A 14 32.44 7.81 12.05
CA ALA A 14 32.07 6.76 12.99
C ALA A 14 31.13 7.23 14.13
N PRO A 15 31.32 8.41 14.77
CA PRO A 15 30.41 8.89 15.80
C PRO A 15 28.97 9.10 15.30
N TRP A 16 28.80 9.54 14.05
CA TRP A 16 27.48 9.65 13.43
C TRP A 16 26.86 8.28 13.22
N CYS A 17 27.65 7.31 12.73
CA CYS A 17 27.18 5.96 12.49
C CYS A 17 26.70 5.24 13.76
N GLN A 18 27.28 5.57 14.93
CA GLN A 18 26.86 5.04 16.22
C GLN A 18 25.42 5.43 16.59
N VAL A 19 24.92 6.58 16.13
CA VAL A 19 23.53 7.02 16.37
C VAL A 19 22.51 6.03 15.77
N LEU A 20 22.87 5.41 14.63
CA LEU A 20 22.02 4.45 13.93
C LEU A 20 22.26 3.00 14.36
N GLN A 21 23.27 2.76 15.20
CA GLN A 21 23.62 1.41 15.63
C GLN A 21 22.41 0.72 16.25
N ARG A 22 22.09 -0.49 15.78
CA ARG A 22 20.89 -1.29 16.16
C ARG A 22 19.53 -0.74 15.70
N ASN A 23 19.47 0.47 15.15
CA ASN A 23 18.23 1.08 14.66
C ASN A 23 18.07 0.95 13.14
N VAL A 24 19.13 0.58 12.41
CA VAL A 24 19.10 0.40 10.95
C VAL A 24 19.15 -1.08 10.54
N HIS A 25 18.26 -1.47 9.63
CA HIS A 25 18.12 -2.84 9.13
C HIS A 25 17.96 -2.84 7.61
N TYR A 26 18.48 -3.86 6.93
CA TYR A 26 18.21 -4.09 5.51
C TYR A 26 17.32 -5.31 5.35
N THR A 27 16.00 -5.09 5.31
CA THR A 27 15.00 -6.16 5.35
C THR A 27 13.76 -5.77 4.54
N GLY A 28 12.96 -6.77 4.16
CA GLY A 28 11.61 -6.54 3.66
C GLY A 28 10.75 -5.90 4.76
N PHE A 29 9.78 -5.08 4.36
CA PHE A 29 8.78 -4.57 5.29
C PHE A 29 7.90 -5.73 5.74
N LYS A 30 7.80 -5.92 7.05
CA LYS A 30 6.97 -6.94 7.68
C LYS A 30 5.74 -6.30 8.25
N CYS A 31 4.58 -6.80 7.83
CA CYS A 31 3.32 -6.40 8.44
C CYS A 31 3.22 -7.12 9.80
N GLU A 32 3.17 -6.34 10.88
CA GLU A 32 3.16 -6.83 12.26
C GLU A 32 1.73 -7.20 12.66
N GLY A 33 1.37 -8.45 12.39
CA GLY A 33 0.03 -9.00 12.61
C GLY A 33 -0.05 -9.95 13.80
N THR A 34 -1.27 -10.27 14.20
CA THR A 34 -1.58 -11.30 15.21
C THR A 34 -1.67 -12.72 14.64
N GLY A 35 -1.51 -12.87 13.33
CA GLY A 35 -1.63 -14.15 12.62
C GLY A 35 -0.41 -15.05 12.80
N LYS A 36 -0.60 -16.36 12.53
CA LYS A 36 0.47 -17.37 12.59
C LYS A 36 1.58 -17.13 11.54
N GLU A 37 1.28 -16.40 10.47
CA GLU A 37 2.22 -16.05 9.41
C GLU A 37 2.33 -14.54 9.22
N VAL A 38 3.55 -14.09 8.91
CA VAL A 38 3.91 -12.68 8.75
C VAL A 38 4.10 -12.40 7.25
N TRP A 39 3.29 -11.52 6.66
CA TRP A 39 3.56 -11.04 5.30
C TRP A 39 4.82 -10.18 5.32
N GLU A 40 5.74 -10.48 4.40
CA GLU A 40 6.96 -9.71 4.18
C GLU A 40 7.01 -9.24 2.72
N SER A 41 7.32 -7.97 2.52
CA SER A 41 7.51 -7.43 1.19
C SER A 41 8.76 -8.04 0.55
N LYS A 42 8.64 -8.52 -0.70
CA LYS A 42 9.79 -9.02 -1.48
C LYS A 42 10.90 -7.96 -1.64
N THR A 43 10.54 -6.68 -1.74
CA THR A 43 11.50 -5.58 -1.87
C THR A 43 12.12 -5.24 -0.51
N ARG A 44 13.44 -5.34 -0.41
CA ARG A 44 14.21 -4.90 0.77
C ARG A 44 14.48 -3.40 0.71
N ALA A 45 14.55 -2.77 1.87
CA ALA A 45 14.93 -1.38 2.01
C ALA A 45 15.74 -1.15 3.29
N LEU A 46 16.47 -0.02 3.34
CA LEU A 46 17.10 0.46 4.56
C LEU A 46 16.02 1.01 5.49
N GLN A 47 15.62 0.22 6.49
CA GLN A 47 14.65 0.60 7.49
C GLN A 47 15.36 1.19 8.70
N VAL A 48 14.90 2.35 9.15
CA VAL A 48 15.44 3.05 10.32
C VAL A 48 14.30 3.21 11.33
N THR A 49 14.41 2.53 12.46
CA THR A 49 13.42 2.62 13.54
C THR A 49 13.67 3.86 14.38
N LEU A 50 12.68 4.75 14.43
CA LEU A 50 12.76 5.92 15.30
C LEU A 50 12.57 5.50 16.78
N PRO A 51 13.23 6.18 17.72
CA PRO A 51 13.04 5.95 19.14
C PRO A 51 11.58 6.14 19.57
N LYS A 52 11.17 5.48 20.65
CA LYS A 52 9.90 5.75 21.34
C LYS A 52 10.15 6.64 22.55
N ARG A 53 9.24 7.57 22.84
CA ARG A 53 9.29 8.32 24.12
C ARG A 53 9.13 7.41 25.33
N ASN A 54 8.37 6.33 25.20
CA ASN A 54 8.14 5.34 26.26
C ASN A 54 9.11 4.15 26.20
N ASP A 55 10.29 4.32 25.61
CA ASP A 55 11.31 3.28 25.58
C ASP A 55 11.89 3.05 26.99
N TYR A 56 11.58 1.89 27.58
CA TYR A 56 12.05 1.52 28.92
C TYR A 56 13.58 1.43 29.02
N LEU A 57 14.28 1.14 27.91
CA LEU A 57 15.75 1.09 27.89
C LEU A 57 16.37 2.49 27.81
N ARG A 58 15.58 3.52 27.47
CA ARG A 58 16.01 4.91 27.30
C ARG A 58 15.02 5.87 27.98
N PRO A 59 14.87 5.82 29.31
CA PRO A 59 13.89 6.63 30.05
C PRO A 59 14.07 8.15 29.84
N GLN A 60 15.27 8.60 29.52
CA GLN A 60 15.55 10.00 29.19
C GLN A 60 14.73 10.53 28.01
N LEU A 61 14.30 9.66 27.08
CA LEU A 61 13.49 10.03 25.91
C LEU A 61 12.05 10.41 26.25
N GLN A 62 11.59 10.17 27.49
CA GLN A 62 10.32 10.70 27.98
C GLN A 62 10.32 12.24 28.01
N HIS A 63 11.51 12.85 28.15
CA HIS A 63 11.67 14.30 28.07
C HIS A 63 11.70 14.76 26.62
N ASP A 64 10.74 15.59 26.25
CA ASP A 64 10.53 15.99 24.86
C ASP A 64 11.76 16.67 24.24
N ALA A 65 12.47 17.51 24.99
CA ALA A 65 13.70 18.16 24.51
C ALA A 65 14.80 17.15 24.13
N THR A 66 15.00 16.13 24.95
CA THR A 66 15.99 15.07 24.70
C THR A 66 15.59 14.24 23.49
N TYR A 67 14.31 13.89 23.37
CA TYR A 67 13.79 13.18 22.20
C TYR A 67 13.98 13.99 20.90
N GLN A 68 13.67 15.29 20.92
CA GLN A 68 13.84 16.15 19.73
C GLN A 68 15.31 16.27 19.31
N LEU A 69 16.24 16.33 20.26
CA LEU A 69 17.68 16.32 19.97
C LEU A 69 18.11 15.00 19.30
N GLU A 70 17.64 13.87 19.81
CA GLU A 70 17.92 12.55 19.22
C GLU A 70 17.34 12.44 17.80
N LEU A 71 16.11 12.94 17.60
CA LEU A 71 15.45 12.96 16.29
C LEU A 71 16.25 13.78 15.27
N VAL A 72 16.77 14.94 15.67
CA VAL A 72 17.63 15.79 14.83
C VAL A 72 18.95 15.08 14.51
N LYS A 73 19.59 14.42 15.49
CA LYS A 73 20.82 13.65 15.25
C LYS A 73 20.62 12.50 14.27
N ILE A 74 19.51 11.76 14.37
CA ILE A 74 19.15 10.70 13.41
C ILE A 74 18.98 11.28 12.01
N ARG A 75 18.22 12.38 11.88
CA ARG A 75 18.03 13.09 10.60
C ARG A 75 19.36 13.49 9.97
N GLU A 76 20.23 14.15 10.73
CA GLU A 76 21.54 14.62 10.26
C GLU A 76 22.46 13.46 9.88
N THR A 77 22.44 12.37 10.65
CA THR A 77 23.19 11.14 10.31
C THR A 77 22.74 10.57 8.97
N LEU A 78 21.43 10.51 8.71
CA LEU A 78 20.91 9.99 7.43
C LEU A 78 21.25 10.91 6.27
N ALA A 79 21.28 12.22 6.47
CA ALA A 79 21.74 13.19 5.48
C ALA A 79 23.24 12.99 5.16
N ILE A 80 24.08 12.85 6.19
CA ILE A 80 25.52 12.54 6.03
C ILE A 80 25.71 11.26 5.22
N LEU A 81 25.01 10.18 5.56
CA LEU A 81 25.10 8.91 4.85
C LEU A 81 24.63 9.02 3.40
N ALA A 82 23.58 9.80 3.13
CA ALA A 82 23.11 10.04 1.77
C ALA A 82 24.10 10.88 0.94
N ALA A 83 24.74 11.86 1.56
CA ALA A 83 25.80 12.65 0.94
C ALA A 83 26.99 11.74 0.58
N VAL A 84 27.42 10.87 1.49
CA VAL A 84 28.48 9.87 1.20
C VAL A 84 28.04 8.94 0.08
N ALA A 85 26.80 8.44 0.07
CA ALA A 85 26.30 7.57 -0.99
C ALA A 85 26.32 8.24 -2.38
N HIS A 86 26.15 9.57 -2.42
CA HIS A 86 26.21 10.35 -3.66
C HIS A 86 27.66 10.48 -4.18
N VAL A 87 28.64 10.67 -3.29
CA VAL A 87 30.03 10.96 -3.69
C VAL A 87 30.94 9.73 -3.71
N ASP A 88 30.68 8.74 -2.86
CA ASP A 88 31.43 7.49 -2.72
C ASP A 88 30.48 6.34 -2.29
N PRO A 89 29.80 5.69 -3.27
CA PRO A 89 28.87 4.59 -3.00
C PRO A 89 29.52 3.40 -2.27
N PHE A 90 30.83 3.20 -2.45
CA PHE A 90 31.57 2.11 -1.80
C PHE A 90 31.76 2.41 -0.31
N ALA A 91 32.17 3.64 0.04
CA ALA A 91 32.28 4.08 1.42
C ALA A 91 30.94 4.07 2.15
N PHE A 92 29.85 4.44 1.48
CA PHE A 92 28.51 4.34 2.06
C PHE A 92 28.17 2.91 2.50
N LYS A 93 28.41 1.92 1.64
CA LYS A 93 28.21 0.50 1.97
C LYS A 93 29.13 0.06 3.13
N TRP A 94 30.38 0.52 3.13
CA TRP A 94 31.32 0.22 4.21
C TRP A 94 30.91 0.81 5.56
N LEU A 95 30.45 2.08 5.60
CA LEU A 95 29.96 2.75 6.80
C LEU A 95 28.75 2.01 7.37
N LEU A 96 27.79 1.63 6.53
CA LEU A 96 26.62 0.88 6.97
C LEU A 96 26.99 -0.46 7.60
N VAL A 97 27.81 -1.27 6.92
CA VAL A 97 28.15 -2.62 7.38
C VAL A 97 29.08 -2.59 8.59
N THR A 98 30.09 -1.71 8.59
CA THR A 98 31.16 -1.73 9.59
C THR A 98 30.88 -0.83 10.77
N GLN A 99 30.37 0.39 10.54
CA GLN A 99 30.22 1.42 11.57
C GLN A 99 28.80 1.45 12.13
N CYS A 100 27.76 1.39 11.28
CA CYS A 100 26.37 1.31 11.74
C CYS A 100 25.98 -0.11 12.20
N GLN A 101 26.83 -1.11 11.94
CA GLN A 101 26.57 -2.53 12.23
C GLN A 101 25.24 -2.99 11.61
N LEU A 102 25.01 -2.61 10.34
CA LEU A 102 23.81 -2.93 9.60
C LEU A 102 23.53 -4.44 9.70
N ASN A 103 22.35 -4.77 10.22
CA ASN A 103 21.87 -6.14 10.21
C ASN A 103 21.24 -6.44 8.84
N TRP A 104 21.90 -7.26 8.04
CA TRP A 104 21.49 -7.58 6.67
C TRP A 104 21.46 -9.09 6.36
N TRP A 105 22.01 -9.94 7.24
CA TRP A 105 22.18 -11.36 6.95
C TRP A 105 21.14 -12.24 7.66
N LYS A 106 20.58 -13.19 6.92
CA LYS A 106 20.04 -14.46 7.43
C LYS A 106 20.50 -15.59 6.51
N GLN A 107 20.58 -16.80 7.05
CA GLN A 107 21.03 -17.97 6.30
C GLN A 107 20.14 -18.20 5.07
N GLY A 108 20.72 -18.19 3.87
CA GLY A 108 20.00 -18.37 2.59
C GLY A 108 19.50 -17.10 1.90
N GLU A 109 19.82 -15.90 2.40
CA GLU A 109 19.39 -14.63 1.78
C GLU A 109 20.43 -14.01 0.83
N GLU A 110 19.95 -13.24 -0.15
CA GLU A 110 20.79 -12.50 -1.12
C GLU A 110 21.71 -11.47 -0.43
N ASN A 111 22.91 -11.30 -1.01
CA ASN A 111 23.86 -10.28 -0.58
C ASN A 111 23.31 -8.86 -0.79
N LEU A 112 23.82 -7.90 -0.01
CA LEU A 112 23.57 -6.48 -0.26
C LEU A 112 23.86 -6.14 -1.73
N PRO A 113 22.96 -5.41 -2.42
CA PRO A 113 23.14 -5.08 -3.83
C PRO A 113 24.47 -4.38 -4.08
N GLU A 114 25.00 -4.53 -5.30
CA GLU A 114 26.24 -3.85 -5.70
C GLU A 114 26.08 -2.32 -5.58
N GLN A 115 24.96 -1.80 -6.08
CA GLN A 115 24.56 -0.41 -5.92
C GLN A 115 23.41 -0.31 -4.92
N LEU A 116 23.72 0.08 -3.68
CA LEU A 116 22.73 0.31 -2.64
C LEU A 116 22.30 1.79 -2.66
N PRO A 117 21.04 2.12 -2.98
CA PRO A 117 20.60 3.51 -2.97
C PRO A 117 20.43 4.05 -1.55
N ALA A 118 20.77 5.32 -1.33
CA ALA A 118 20.47 6.06 -0.10
C ALA A 118 18.98 6.46 -0.05
N ARG A 119 18.14 5.45 0.15
CA ARG A 119 16.69 5.56 0.26
C ARG A 119 16.25 4.87 1.53
N PHE A 120 15.55 5.60 2.39
CA PHE A 120 15.26 5.16 3.76
C PHE A 120 13.77 4.98 4.00
N VAL A 121 13.43 3.96 4.79
CA VAL A 121 12.10 3.75 5.34
C VAL A 121 12.16 4.08 6.83
N LEU A 122 11.51 5.18 7.24
CA LEU A 122 11.44 5.57 8.65
C LEU A 122 10.29 4.82 9.34
N LYS A 123 10.62 3.88 10.23
CA LYS A 123 9.62 3.17 11.02
C LYS A 123 9.22 4.00 12.23
N VAL A 124 7.97 4.44 12.25
CA VAL A 124 7.38 5.30 13.29
C VAL A 124 6.39 4.48 14.10
N GLU A 125 6.82 4.09 15.30
CA GLU A 125 6.02 3.27 16.21
C GLU A 125 5.44 4.10 17.36
N ASP A 126 6.03 5.26 17.70
CA ASP A 126 5.45 6.19 18.67
C ASP A 126 4.23 6.88 18.08
N HIS A 127 3.05 6.65 18.65
CA HIS A 127 1.80 7.25 18.20
C HIS A 127 1.60 8.66 18.76
N SER A 128 2.40 9.07 19.74
CA SER A 128 2.38 10.41 20.32
C SER A 128 3.11 11.40 19.41
N LYS A 129 2.57 12.61 19.27
CA LYS A 129 3.19 13.75 18.56
C LYS A 129 3.72 13.46 17.13
N VAL A 130 3.31 12.38 16.47
CA VAL A 130 3.71 11.97 15.10
C VAL A 130 3.74 13.14 14.12
N THR A 131 2.73 14.00 14.18
CA THR A 131 2.63 15.18 13.29
C THR A 131 3.84 16.11 13.47
N ALA A 132 4.17 16.46 14.71
CA ALA A 132 5.24 17.42 15.01
C ALA A 132 6.61 16.81 14.72
N ASP A 133 6.81 15.53 15.05
CA ASP A 133 8.07 14.83 14.84
C ASP A 133 8.41 14.72 13.34
N LEU A 134 7.44 14.32 12.51
CA LEU A 134 7.65 14.24 11.07
C LEU A 134 7.88 15.61 10.43
N VAL A 135 7.19 16.65 10.91
CA VAL A 135 7.42 18.04 10.48
C VAL A 135 8.83 18.49 10.86
N LYS A 136 9.28 18.25 12.09
CA LYS A 136 10.66 18.56 12.53
C LYS A 136 11.70 17.81 11.70
N PHE A 137 11.40 16.57 11.32
CA PHE A 137 12.30 15.72 10.55
C PHE A 137 12.40 16.13 9.08
N CYS A 138 11.27 16.26 8.38
CA CYS A 138 11.20 16.45 6.92
C CYS A 138 10.86 17.88 6.48
N GLY A 139 10.48 18.76 7.41
CA GLY A 139 10.19 20.18 7.15
C GLY A 139 11.45 21.02 6.98
N VAL A 140 11.29 22.34 7.06
CA VAL A 140 12.35 23.32 6.76
C VAL A 140 13.41 23.42 7.85
N ASN A 141 13.19 22.77 9.00
CA ASN A 141 14.13 22.77 10.11
C ASN A 141 15.53 22.24 9.73
N GLN A 142 15.61 21.34 8.74
CA GLN A 142 16.88 20.86 8.19
C GLN A 142 17.71 21.96 7.48
N ARG A 143 17.10 23.10 7.16
CA ARG A 143 17.74 24.30 6.60
C ARG A 143 18.01 25.35 7.67
N GLU A 144 17.03 25.59 8.52
CA GLU A 144 17.04 26.72 9.45
C GLU A 144 17.86 26.44 10.72
N GLN A 145 17.94 25.18 11.16
CA GLN A 145 18.59 24.81 12.43
C GLN A 145 19.43 23.53 12.28
N PRO A 146 20.47 23.52 11.42
CA PRO A 146 21.46 22.46 11.42
C PRO A 146 22.36 22.56 12.65
N SER A 147 22.81 21.42 13.20
CA SER A 147 23.86 21.41 14.22
C SER A 147 25.21 21.85 13.64
N ALA A 148 26.07 22.43 14.47
CA ALA A 148 27.41 22.86 14.04
C ALA A 148 28.26 21.66 13.62
N GLU A 149 28.14 20.54 14.33
CA GLU A 149 28.83 19.30 14.03
C GLU A 149 28.41 18.73 12.67
N TYR A 150 27.13 18.82 12.32
CA TYR A 150 26.61 18.38 11.02
C TYR A 150 27.18 19.22 9.88
N VAL A 151 27.21 20.55 10.04
CA VAL A 151 27.75 21.47 9.02
C VAL A 151 29.23 21.15 8.76
N GLU A 152 30.02 20.94 9.82
CA GLU A 152 31.43 20.60 9.69
C GLU A 152 31.63 19.22 9.02
N ALA A 153 30.80 18.23 9.36
CA ALA A 153 30.86 16.92 8.72
C ALA A 153 30.56 17.00 7.21
N MET A 154 29.53 17.75 6.81
CA MET A 154 29.17 17.95 5.40
C MET A 154 30.25 18.69 4.61
N LYS A 155 30.89 19.69 5.22
CA LYS A 155 32.04 20.39 4.63
C LYS A 155 33.19 19.41 4.36
N ARG A 156 33.54 18.59 5.35
CA ARG A 156 34.61 17.59 5.21
C ARG A 156 34.28 16.52 4.15
N ILE A 157 33.00 16.11 4.02
CA ILE A 157 32.56 15.21 2.94
C ILE A 157 32.82 15.83 1.56
N ALA A 158 32.51 17.12 1.38
CA ALA A 158 32.74 17.81 0.12
C ALA A 158 34.23 17.88 -0.25
N GLU A 159 35.11 18.06 0.74
CA GLU A 159 36.57 18.15 0.55
C GLU A 159 37.21 16.80 0.16
N ILE A 160 36.77 15.68 0.75
CA ILE A 160 37.43 14.35 0.63
C ILE A 160 37.42 13.77 -0.80
N VAL A 161 36.46 14.17 -1.62
CA VAL A 161 36.25 13.50 -2.92
C VAL A 161 36.84 14.31 -4.08
N GLY A 162 37.21 15.57 -3.89
CA GLY A 162 37.83 16.41 -4.93
C GLY A 162 36.97 16.67 -6.18
N HIS A 163 35.78 16.07 -6.27
CA HIS A 163 34.80 16.27 -7.34
C HIS A 163 33.96 17.54 -7.15
N LEU A 164 33.91 18.09 -5.93
CA LEU A 164 33.28 19.36 -5.62
C LEU A 164 34.36 20.42 -5.38
N THR A 165 34.95 20.93 -6.45
CA THR A 165 35.92 22.04 -6.35
C THR A 165 35.21 23.34 -5.97
N PRO A 166 35.92 24.38 -5.49
CA PRO A 166 35.31 25.69 -5.21
C PRO A 166 34.55 26.29 -6.41
N ASP A 167 34.88 25.85 -7.63
CA ASP A 167 34.25 26.28 -8.87
C ASP A 167 33.07 25.37 -9.31
N SER A 168 32.91 24.19 -8.72
CA SER A 168 31.81 23.29 -9.07
C SER A 168 30.47 23.84 -8.56
N PRO A 169 29.36 23.60 -9.29
CA PRO A 169 28.04 23.93 -8.77
C PRO A 169 27.78 23.18 -7.46
N GLY A 170 27.13 23.85 -6.51
CA GLY A 170 26.72 23.19 -5.28
C GLY A 170 25.64 22.14 -5.54
N VAL A 171 25.62 21.09 -4.74
CA VAL A 171 24.74 19.93 -4.93
C VAL A 171 23.72 19.84 -3.80
N ASP A 172 22.44 19.73 -4.16
CA ASP A 172 21.35 19.41 -3.24
C ASP A 172 20.91 17.97 -3.48
N VAL A 173 21.38 17.05 -2.64
CA VAL A 173 21.01 15.63 -2.73
C VAL A 173 19.60 15.47 -2.20
N GLU A 174 18.67 15.20 -3.11
CA GLU A 174 17.31 14.83 -2.71
C GLU A 174 17.29 13.37 -2.21
N VAL A 175 17.03 13.19 -0.91
CA VAL A 175 17.03 11.91 -0.20
C VAL A 175 15.59 11.38 -0.09
N PRO A 176 15.22 10.30 -0.79
CA PRO A 176 13.89 9.75 -0.70
C PRO A 176 13.65 9.10 0.67
N ILE A 177 12.57 9.53 1.33
CA ILE A 177 12.10 8.98 2.59
C ILE A 177 10.67 8.48 2.46
N ARG A 178 10.48 7.26 2.91
CA ARG A 178 9.15 6.66 3.06
C ARG A 178 8.85 6.47 4.54
N VAL A 179 7.74 7.02 5.02
CA VAL A 179 7.30 6.79 6.40
C VAL A 179 6.58 5.45 6.46
N ALA A 180 7.00 4.56 7.35
CA ALA A 180 6.30 3.34 7.70
C ALA A 180 5.68 3.49 9.08
N TYR A 181 4.36 3.60 9.12
CA TYR A 181 3.59 3.79 10.33
C TYR A 181 2.75 2.55 10.61
N GLY A 182 2.84 2.04 11.83
CA GLY A 182 2.12 0.83 12.22
C GLY A 182 2.31 0.54 13.70
N PRO A 183 1.87 -0.64 14.17
CA PRO A 183 2.15 -1.07 15.51
C PRO A 183 3.66 -1.19 15.74
N GLY A 184 4.10 -1.00 16.98
CA GLY A 184 5.48 -1.23 17.35
C GLY A 184 5.73 -2.70 17.72
N GLN A 185 6.93 -3.17 17.44
CA GLN A 185 7.28 -4.56 17.66
C GLN A 185 7.19 -4.90 19.16
N GLY A 186 6.33 -5.87 19.51
CA GLY A 186 6.14 -6.30 20.90
C GLY A 186 5.32 -5.34 21.77
N ASP A 187 4.66 -4.33 21.18
CA ASP A 187 3.75 -3.47 21.91
C ASP A 187 2.62 -4.28 22.54
N LYS A 188 2.38 -4.07 23.84
CA LYS A 188 1.19 -4.62 24.51
C LYS A 188 -0.02 -3.84 24.03
N ILE A 189 -1.00 -4.54 23.48
CA ILE A 189 -2.29 -3.95 23.13
C ILE A 189 -3.01 -3.60 24.45
N VAL A 190 -2.93 -2.33 24.82
CA VAL A 190 -3.64 -1.75 25.97
C VAL A 190 -4.93 -1.06 25.51
N GLU A 191 -5.80 -0.73 26.46
CA GLU A 191 -7.02 0.02 26.17
C GLU A 191 -6.71 1.35 25.46
N GLY A 192 -7.47 1.67 24.41
CA GLY A 192 -7.26 2.87 23.59
C GLY A 192 -6.14 2.78 22.55
N TYR A 193 -5.37 1.69 22.50
CA TYR A 193 -4.25 1.53 21.55
C TYR A 193 -4.69 1.66 20.08
N HIS A 194 -5.79 0.99 19.69
CA HIS A 194 -6.29 1.04 18.31
C HIS A 194 -6.71 2.47 17.89
N GLU A 195 -7.29 3.23 18.81
CA GLU A 195 -7.71 4.62 18.56
C GLU A 195 -6.49 5.53 18.42
N GLN A 196 -5.47 5.33 19.26
CA GLN A 196 -4.20 6.04 19.16
C GLN A 196 -3.48 5.74 17.84
N LEU A 197 -3.49 4.47 17.40
CA LEU A 197 -2.92 4.06 16.11
C LEU A 197 -3.62 4.76 14.94
N LEU A 198 -4.97 4.74 14.88
CA LEU A 198 -5.71 5.44 13.81
C LEU A 198 -5.55 6.97 13.88
N LYS A 199 -5.48 7.53 15.09
CA LYS A 199 -5.22 8.97 15.31
C LYS A 199 -3.82 9.36 14.86
N GLY A 200 -2.81 8.54 15.14
CA GLY A 200 -1.43 8.77 14.71
C GLY A 200 -1.29 8.63 13.20
N LEU A 201 -1.97 7.68 12.55
CA LEU A 201 -2.04 7.60 11.08
C LEU A 201 -2.61 8.88 10.47
N THR A 202 -3.68 9.42 11.06
CA THR A 202 -4.21 10.74 10.66
C THR A 202 -3.20 11.87 10.92
N GLY A 203 -2.38 11.73 11.97
CA GLY A 203 -1.25 12.62 12.26
C GLY A 203 -0.17 12.62 11.17
N VAL A 204 0.17 11.46 10.60
CA VAL A 204 1.10 11.37 9.45
C VAL A 204 0.55 12.18 8.27
N ALA A 205 -0.72 12.00 7.92
CA ALA A 205 -1.36 12.76 6.83
C ALA A 205 -1.38 14.27 7.09
N ARG A 206 -1.53 14.71 8.35
CA ARG A 206 -1.41 16.12 8.73
C ARG A 206 0.02 16.63 8.58
N ALA A 207 1.02 15.82 8.94
CA ALA A 207 2.42 16.16 8.77
C ALA A 207 2.76 16.40 7.30
N GLU A 208 2.31 15.54 6.38
CA GLU A 208 2.53 15.74 4.94
C GLU A 208 2.07 17.13 4.45
N LYS A 209 0.85 17.53 4.85
CA LYS A 209 0.30 18.86 4.51
C LYS A 209 1.10 19.99 5.16
N ALA A 210 1.51 19.82 6.42
CA ALA A 210 2.28 20.82 7.15
C ALA A 210 3.68 21.01 6.54
N ILE A 211 4.38 19.91 6.24
CA ILE A 211 5.69 19.91 5.58
C ILE A 211 5.61 20.63 4.24
N ARG A 212 4.60 20.32 3.40
CA ARG A 212 4.40 21.03 2.13
C ARG A 212 4.28 22.54 2.34
N ARG A 213 3.41 22.97 3.27
CA ARG A 213 3.16 24.39 3.55
C ARG A 213 4.39 25.11 4.07
N GLU A 214 5.20 24.46 4.90
CA GLU A 214 6.46 25.02 5.38
C GLU A 214 7.45 25.24 4.24
N TRP A 215 7.63 24.24 3.38
CA TRP A 215 8.52 24.35 2.22
C TRP A 215 8.03 25.40 1.22
N GLU A 216 6.74 25.46 0.93
CA GLU A 216 6.16 26.49 0.05
C GLU A 216 6.41 27.91 0.60
N ARG A 217 6.21 28.11 1.90
CA ARG A 217 6.49 29.40 2.55
C ARG A 217 7.97 29.74 2.53
N TYR A 218 8.83 28.79 2.87
CA TYR A 218 10.28 28.98 2.87
C TYR A 218 10.80 29.37 1.49
N LEU A 219 10.37 28.67 0.43
CA LEU A 219 10.74 28.98 -0.95
C LEU A 219 10.24 30.36 -1.42
N GLN A 220 9.08 30.81 -0.92
CA GLN A 220 8.55 32.16 -1.21
C GLN A 220 9.33 33.26 -0.47
N THR A 221 9.71 33.04 0.79
CA THR A 221 10.35 34.07 1.63
C THR A 221 11.85 34.17 1.41
N GLU A 222 12.57 33.05 1.38
CA GLU A 222 14.03 33.03 1.29
C GLU A 222 14.55 32.98 -0.15
N GLY A 223 13.66 32.76 -1.12
CA GLY A 223 14.03 32.33 -2.47
C GLY A 223 14.64 30.93 -2.47
N SER A 224 14.69 30.28 -3.64
CA SER A 224 15.49 29.05 -3.79
C SER A 224 16.98 29.42 -3.70
N LYS A 225 17.51 29.60 -2.49
CA LYS A 225 18.95 29.82 -2.27
C LYS A 225 19.70 28.63 -2.86
N GLU A 226 20.39 28.89 -3.96
CA GLU A 226 21.27 27.91 -4.58
C GLU A 226 22.27 27.40 -3.56
N VAL A 227 22.66 26.14 -3.70
CA VAL A 227 23.72 25.57 -2.86
C VAL A 227 25.00 26.31 -3.19
N ALA A 228 25.74 26.75 -2.16
CA ALA A 228 27.03 27.37 -2.35
C ALA A 228 27.94 26.45 -3.18
N ARG A 229 28.75 27.05 -4.07
CA ARG A 229 29.69 26.30 -4.91
C ARG A 229 30.63 25.45 -4.06
N GLY A 230 31.02 24.30 -4.60
CA GLY A 230 31.83 23.30 -3.88
C GLY A 230 31.16 22.70 -2.64
N SER A 231 29.89 23.01 -2.35
CA SER A 231 29.19 22.51 -1.15
C SER A 231 28.15 21.47 -1.51
N ILE A 232 27.89 20.58 -0.54
CA ILE A 232 26.84 19.58 -0.62
C ILE A 232 25.85 19.79 0.53
N ARG A 233 24.56 19.64 0.24
CA ARG A 233 23.51 19.59 1.24
C ARG A 233 22.51 18.50 0.87
N CYS A 234 21.69 18.08 1.83
CA CYS A 234 20.62 17.12 1.58
C CYS A 234 19.25 17.76 1.78
N THR A 235 18.25 17.27 1.04
CA THR A 235 16.82 17.54 1.25
C THR A 235 16.06 16.24 1.35
N PHE A 236 15.33 16.03 2.43
CA PHE A 236 14.44 14.86 2.52
C PHE A 236 13.16 15.07 1.70
N ALA A 237 12.92 14.17 0.74
CA ALA A 237 11.72 14.17 -0.08
C ALA A 237 10.83 12.98 0.31
N LEU A 238 9.56 13.27 0.60
CA LEU A 238 8.60 12.26 0.99
C LEU A 238 8.16 11.40 -0.18
N GLU A 239 7.90 10.13 0.12
CA GLU A 239 7.26 9.16 -0.75
C GLU A 239 5.96 8.66 -0.13
N PRO A 240 5.04 8.08 -0.92
CA PRO A 240 3.79 7.53 -0.40
C PRO A 240 4.03 6.57 0.77
N MET A 241 3.35 6.79 1.89
CA MET A 241 3.64 6.10 3.15
C MET A 241 3.33 4.60 3.10
N ILE A 242 3.93 3.84 4.00
CA ILE A 242 3.51 2.49 4.37
C ILE A 242 2.65 2.62 5.62
N ALA A 243 1.45 2.07 5.59
CA ALA A 243 0.56 2.02 6.74
C ALA A 243 0.20 0.57 7.07
N ASP A 244 0.45 0.16 8.30
CA ASP A 244 0.01 -1.13 8.82
C ASP A 244 -0.96 -0.93 9.99
N VAL A 245 -2.23 -1.26 9.76
CA VAL A 245 -3.30 -1.13 10.76
C VAL A 245 -4.07 -2.44 10.95
N GLN A 246 -3.50 -3.57 10.55
CA GLN A 246 -4.16 -4.88 10.65
C GLN A 246 -4.49 -5.33 12.09
N VAL A 247 -3.78 -4.78 13.08
CA VAL A 247 -4.01 -5.04 14.51
C VAL A 247 -5.31 -4.43 15.01
N VAL A 248 -5.86 -3.42 14.31
CA VAL A 248 -7.12 -2.78 14.67
C VAL A 248 -8.26 -3.79 14.56
N GLN A 249 -8.92 -4.06 15.68
CA GLN A 249 -9.99 -5.05 15.74
C GLN A 249 -11.31 -4.57 15.11
N THR A 250 -11.55 -3.25 15.12
CA THR A 250 -12.81 -2.66 14.65
C THR A 250 -12.71 -2.25 13.19
N ILE A 251 -13.37 -3.00 12.30
CA ILE A 251 -13.41 -2.70 10.86
C ILE A 251 -14.05 -1.32 10.58
N ALA A 252 -15.05 -0.92 11.36
CA ALA A 252 -15.75 0.37 11.20
C ALA A 252 -14.84 1.59 11.43
N GLN A 253 -14.03 1.57 12.49
CA GLN A 253 -13.09 2.65 12.77
C GLN A 253 -12.02 2.75 11.66
N THR A 254 -11.53 1.60 11.20
CA THR A 254 -10.56 1.51 10.11
C THR A 254 -11.15 2.05 8.81
N ALA A 255 -12.35 1.59 8.42
CA ALA A 255 -13.05 2.03 7.22
C ALA A 255 -13.26 3.55 7.19
N GLY A 256 -13.84 4.12 8.25
CA GLY A 256 -14.10 5.58 8.30
C GLY A 256 -12.83 6.44 8.34
N THR A 257 -11.73 5.90 8.86
CA THR A 257 -10.42 6.58 8.81
C THR A 257 -9.84 6.51 7.41
N LEU A 258 -9.82 5.34 6.78
CA LEU A 258 -9.25 5.15 5.45
C LEU A 258 -10.04 5.88 4.36
N GLU A 259 -11.37 5.83 4.40
CA GLU A 259 -12.23 6.59 3.48
C GLU A 259 -11.86 8.08 3.53
N ARG A 260 -11.72 8.64 4.73
CA ARG A 260 -11.32 10.05 4.91
C ARG A 260 -9.93 10.33 4.38
N LEU A 261 -8.95 9.46 4.64
CA LEU A 261 -7.57 9.66 4.18
C LEU A 261 -7.47 9.58 2.66
N LEU A 262 -8.07 8.56 2.05
CA LEU A 262 -8.08 8.36 0.60
C LEU A 262 -8.86 9.48 -0.11
N PHE A 263 -10.01 9.89 0.42
CA PHE A 263 -10.76 11.03 -0.12
C PHE A 263 -9.96 12.35 -0.05
N ASN A 264 -9.17 12.52 1.02
CA ASN A 264 -8.28 13.67 1.18
C ASN A 264 -6.93 13.50 0.45
N ASN A 265 -6.85 12.62 -0.55
CA ASN A 265 -5.68 12.39 -1.38
C ASN A 265 -4.39 12.13 -0.57
N VAL A 266 -4.49 11.32 0.49
CA VAL A 266 -3.33 10.66 1.08
C VAL A 266 -2.91 9.51 0.17
N TRP A 267 -1.61 9.34 -0.05
CA TRP A 267 -1.09 8.30 -0.93
C TRP A 267 -0.31 7.26 -0.12
N PHE A 268 -0.51 6.00 -0.48
CA PHE A 268 0.11 4.86 0.17
C PHE A 268 0.93 4.08 -0.84
N SER A 269 2.18 3.76 -0.51
CA SER A 269 2.94 2.75 -1.25
C SER A 269 2.53 1.34 -0.83
N LEU A 270 2.16 1.19 0.45
CA LEU A 270 1.58 -0.05 1.00
C LEU A 270 0.55 0.29 2.08
N LEU A 271 -0.59 -0.40 2.03
CA LEU A 271 -1.60 -0.38 3.07
C LEU A 271 -1.90 -1.83 3.48
N SER A 272 -1.68 -2.13 4.76
CA SER A 272 -2.00 -3.41 5.39
C SER A 272 -3.20 -3.23 6.32
N VAL A 273 -4.26 -4.01 6.08
CA VAL A 273 -5.51 -3.96 6.84
C VAL A 273 -6.01 -5.36 7.14
N ARG A 274 -6.78 -5.46 8.22
CA ARG A 274 -7.57 -6.65 8.52
C ARG A 274 -8.74 -6.73 7.54
N ALA A 275 -8.95 -7.89 6.95
CA ALA A 275 -10.01 -8.09 5.98
C ALA A 275 -11.23 -8.87 6.50
N LYS A 276 -11.23 -9.30 7.77
CA LYS A 276 -12.36 -10.01 8.38
C LYS A 276 -13.16 -9.15 9.35
N CYS A 277 -14.49 -9.18 9.22
CA CYS A 277 -15.43 -8.58 10.16
C CYS A 277 -15.34 -9.25 11.54
N ALA A 278 -15.44 -8.46 12.61
CA ALA A 278 -15.48 -9.00 13.97
C ALA A 278 -16.77 -9.81 14.20
N LYS A 279 -16.71 -10.83 15.08
CA LYS A 279 -17.85 -11.74 15.39
C LYS A 279 -19.07 -11.04 16.04
N GLY A 280 -18.98 -9.75 16.37
CA GLY A 280 -20.02 -8.97 17.06
C GLY A 280 -21.17 -8.53 16.14
N ASP A 281 -21.42 -7.22 16.02
CA ASP A 281 -22.41 -6.67 15.08
C ASP A 281 -21.94 -6.91 13.62
N GLN A 282 -22.27 -8.10 13.11
CA GLN A 282 -21.89 -8.55 11.78
C GLN A 282 -22.47 -7.63 10.70
N SER A 283 -23.63 -7.02 10.94
CA SER A 283 -24.28 -6.16 9.95
C SER A 283 -23.56 -4.82 9.80
N ALA A 284 -23.30 -4.12 10.90
CA ALA A 284 -22.55 -2.85 10.84
C ALA A 284 -21.10 -3.07 10.41
N SER A 285 -20.48 -4.17 10.86
CA SER A 285 -19.12 -4.54 10.46
C SER A 285 -19.02 -4.81 8.95
N LEU A 286 -19.99 -5.55 8.40
CA LEU A 286 -20.04 -5.79 6.96
C LEU A 286 -20.23 -4.49 6.19
N ILE A 287 -21.14 -3.60 6.59
CA ILE A 287 -21.31 -2.30 5.90
C ILE A 287 -20.02 -1.49 5.90
N ALA A 288 -19.31 -1.43 7.04
CA ALA A 288 -18.00 -0.80 7.11
C ALA A 288 -16.97 -1.47 6.19
N PHE A 289 -16.95 -2.80 6.12
CA PHE A 289 -16.08 -3.53 5.18
C PHE A 289 -16.40 -3.15 3.72
N ARG A 290 -17.67 -3.10 3.35
CA ARG A 290 -18.12 -2.68 2.01
C ARG A 290 -17.64 -1.26 1.68
N GLN A 291 -17.81 -0.32 2.60
CA GLN A 291 -17.32 1.06 2.46
C GLN A 291 -15.80 1.11 2.29
N MET A 292 -15.07 0.32 3.07
CA MET A 292 -13.61 0.22 2.94
C MET A 292 -13.20 -0.29 1.56
N MET A 293 -13.85 -1.34 1.04
CA MET A 293 -13.58 -1.88 -0.30
C MET A 293 -13.86 -0.84 -1.40
N ILE A 294 -14.96 -0.09 -1.30
CA ILE A 294 -15.27 1.02 -2.22
C ILE A 294 -14.18 2.09 -2.17
N ALA A 295 -13.68 2.44 -0.99
CA ALA A 295 -12.66 3.47 -0.84
C ALA A 295 -11.30 3.05 -1.41
N VAL A 296 -10.83 1.82 -1.12
CA VAL A 296 -9.51 1.34 -1.57
C VAL A 296 -9.48 0.95 -3.05
N PHE A 297 -10.62 0.57 -3.64
CA PHE A 297 -10.78 0.24 -5.06
C PHE A 297 -11.66 1.26 -5.82
N ASP A 298 -11.56 2.54 -5.48
CA ASP A 298 -12.36 3.60 -6.11
C ASP A 298 -12.21 3.54 -7.65
N GLY A 299 -13.34 3.66 -8.35
CA GLY A 299 -13.41 3.65 -9.80
C GLY A 299 -12.92 4.94 -10.47
N ALA A 300 -12.59 5.97 -9.68
CA ALA A 300 -12.01 7.22 -10.15
C ALA A 300 -10.49 7.26 -9.89
N ARG A 301 -9.70 7.34 -10.97
CA ARG A 301 -8.25 7.56 -10.86
C ARG A 301 -7.98 8.96 -10.31
N ARG A 302 -7.15 9.06 -9.26
CA ARG A 302 -6.73 10.33 -8.67
C ARG A 302 -5.54 10.93 -9.42
N ASP A 303 -5.52 12.25 -9.51
CA ASP A 303 -4.39 12.99 -10.06
C ASP A 303 -3.28 13.11 -8.99
N PRO A 304 -2.03 12.68 -9.27
CA PRO A 304 -0.88 12.89 -8.39
C PRO A 304 -0.68 14.33 -7.92
N GLN A 305 -1.10 15.33 -8.70
CA GLN A 305 -0.98 16.74 -8.32
C GLN A 305 -1.87 17.12 -7.13
N LEU A 306 -2.95 16.37 -6.89
CA LEU A 306 -3.88 16.61 -5.78
C LEU A 306 -3.46 15.96 -4.45
N SER A 307 -2.33 15.27 -4.43
CA SER A 307 -1.75 14.65 -3.23
C SER A 307 -1.55 15.64 -2.07
N ASN A 308 -1.19 15.17 -0.87
CA ASN A 308 -0.93 16.02 0.31
C ASN A 308 0.46 16.64 0.39
N THR A 309 1.46 16.02 -0.25
CA THR A 309 2.80 16.59 -0.43
C THR A 309 3.28 16.37 -1.87
N LYS A 310 4.34 17.07 -2.31
CA LYS A 310 4.95 16.77 -3.62
C LYS A 310 5.78 15.50 -3.46
N TYR A 311 5.14 14.35 -3.65
CA TYR A 311 5.85 13.08 -3.56
C TYR A 311 6.88 12.97 -4.66
N ARG A 312 8.06 12.44 -4.32
CA ARG A 312 9.00 11.99 -5.35
C ARG A 312 8.33 10.86 -6.12
N SER A 313 8.02 11.10 -7.39
CA SER A 313 7.46 10.05 -8.24
C SER A 313 8.49 8.94 -8.38
N LEU A 314 8.10 7.72 -8.01
CA LEU A 314 8.89 6.50 -8.21
C LEU A 314 9.34 6.48 -9.67
N SER A 315 10.66 6.51 -9.89
CA SER A 315 11.33 6.65 -11.19
C SER A 315 11.10 5.49 -12.18
N GLY A 316 9.99 4.75 -12.07
CA GLY A 316 9.62 3.66 -12.97
C GLY A 316 8.12 3.51 -13.27
N SER A 317 7.22 4.30 -12.64
CA SER A 317 5.78 4.25 -12.96
C SER A 317 5.35 5.51 -13.69
N VAL A 318 5.05 5.38 -14.98
CA VAL A 318 4.60 6.48 -15.85
C VAL A 318 3.31 7.14 -15.31
N LYS A 319 2.54 6.46 -14.45
CA LYS A 319 1.35 6.99 -13.76
C LYS A 319 1.11 6.29 -12.41
N PRO A 320 1.68 6.78 -11.29
CA PRO A 320 1.50 6.12 -9.99
C PRO A 320 0.03 6.14 -9.60
N LEU A 321 -0.42 5.06 -8.96
CA LEU A 321 -1.75 4.97 -8.37
C LEU A 321 -1.70 5.47 -6.92
N GLN A 322 -2.85 5.91 -6.41
CA GLN A 322 -2.96 6.40 -5.03
C GLN A 322 -2.52 5.36 -3.99
N LEU A 323 -2.72 4.09 -4.32
CA LEU A 323 -2.37 2.95 -3.49
C LEU A 323 -1.49 1.97 -4.29
N GLY A 324 -0.22 1.85 -3.89
CA GLY A 324 0.73 0.94 -4.51
C GLY A 324 0.38 -0.52 -4.25
N SER A 325 0.29 -0.92 -2.98
CA SER A 325 -0.04 -2.29 -2.59
C SER A 325 -1.08 -2.31 -1.48
N LEU A 326 -2.15 -3.07 -1.67
CA LEU A 326 -3.10 -3.43 -0.61
C LEU A 326 -2.77 -4.84 -0.12
N VAL A 327 -2.58 -5.01 1.18
CA VAL A 327 -2.42 -6.31 1.83
C VAL A 327 -3.63 -6.53 2.73
N LEU A 328 -4.41 -7.55 2.40
CA LEU A 328 -5.58 -7.98 3.16
C LEU A 328 -5.18 -9.18 4.02
N HIS A 329 -5.15 -8.95 5.34
CA HIS A 329 -4.83 -9.98 6.32
C HIS A 329 -6.09 -10.63 6.85
N ASN A 330 -6.15 -11.96 6.78
CA ASN A 330 -7.20 -12.75 7.40
C ASN A 330 -6.63 -13.96 8.12
N ASP A 331 -7.05 -14.16 9.37
CA ASP A 331 -6.73 -15.39 10.11
C ASP A 331 -7.66 -16.57 9.74
N LEU A 332 -8.70 -16.32 8.92
CA LEU A 332 -9.73 -17.28 8.49
C LEU A 332 -10.20 -16.99 7.06
N THR A 333 -10.92 -17.91 6.42
CA THR A 333 -11.63 -17.68 5.15
C THR A 333 -12.51 -16.42 5.21
N LEU A 334 -12.53 -15.63 4.13
CA LEU A 334 -13.55 -14.59 3.96
C LEU A 334 -14.93 -15.23 3.80
N ASP A 335 -15.94 -14.63 4.41
CA ASP A 335 -17.31 -15.08 4.25
C ASP A 335 -17.83 -14.72 2.84
N PRO A 336 -18.89 -15.39 2.33
CA PRO A 336 -19.38 -15.14 0.97
C PRO A 336 -19.71 -13.66 0.69
N LEU A 337 -20.30 -12.94 1.66
CA LEU A 337 -20.63 -11.53 1.51
C LEU A 337 -19.40 -10.61 1.49
N GLU A 338 -18.34 -10.96 2.22
CA GLU A 338 -17.06 -10.24 2.21
C GLU A 338 -16.33 -10.49 0.88
N THR A 339 -16.38 -11.72 0.37
CA THR A 339 -15.86 -12.10 -0.95
C THR A 339 -16.53 -11.28 -2.07
N VAL A 340 -17.87 -11.21 -2.04
CA VAL A 340 -18.66 -10.39 -2.97
C VAL A 340 -18.26 -8.92 -2.87
N ALA A 341 -18.13 -8.39 -1.67
CA ALA A 341 -17.76 -6.99 -1.44
C ALA A 341 -16.38 -6.65 -2.01
N LEU A 342 -15.39 -7.51 -1.77
CA LEU A 342 -14.03 -7.37 -2.29
C LEU A 342 -14.01 -7.33 -3.82
N PHE A 343 -14.53 -8.38 -4.46
CA PHE A 343 -14.35 -8.55 -5.91
C PHE A 343 -15.31 -7.71 -6.74
N SER A 344 -16.50 -7.37 -6.23
CA SER A 344 -17.37 -6.38 -6.88
C SER A 344 -16.77 -4.97 -6.89
N ALA A 345 -15.92 -4.63 -5.92
CA ALA A 345 -15.17 -3.37 -5.92
C ALA A 345 -13.90 -3.47 -6.82
N ALA A 346 -13.14 -4.56 -6.69
CA ALA A 346 -11.88 -4.74 -7.43
C ALA A 346 -12.03 -4.70 -8.96
N VAL A 347 -13.19 -5.09 -9.49
CA VAL A 347 -13.49 -5.10 -10.93
C VAL A 347 -13.41 -3.71 -11.57
N LEU A 348 -13.64 -2.64 -10.79
CA LEU A 348 -13.58 -1.24 -11.24
C LEU A 348 -12.39 -0.45 -10.71
N ASN A 349 -11.50 -1.10 -9.99
CA ASN A 349 -10.39 -0.48 -9.30
C ASN A 349 -9.58 0.49 -10.20
N GLN A 350 -9.43 1.74 -9.78
CA GLN A 350 -8.55 2.72 -10.42
C GLN A 350 -7.51 3.32 -9.46
N THR A 351 -7.41 2.81 -8.24
CA THR A 351 -6.59 3.37 -7.15
C THR A 351 -5.52 2.42 -6.63
N THR A 352 -5.69 1.10 -6.78
CA THR A 352 -4.79 0.07 -6.24
C THR A 352 -3.99 -0.63 -7.34
N GLN A 353 -2.66 -0.68 -7.22
CA GLN A 353 -1.80 -1.31 -8.24
C GLN A 353 -1.56 -2.80 -7.98
N LYS A 354 -1.33 -3.17 -6.72
CA LYS A 354 -1.11 -4.56 -6.29
C LYS A 354 -2.12 -4.94 -5.20
N LEU A 355 -2.69 -6.14 -5.32
CA LEU A 355 -3.52 -6.75 -4.29
C LEU A 355 -2.83 -8.01 -3.78
N SER A 356 -2.62 -8.08 -2.47
CA SER A 356 -2.17 -9.30 -1.78
C SER A 356 -3.28 -9.75 -0.86
N VAL A 357 -3.82 -10.94 -1.07
CA VAL A 357 -4.88 -11.50 -0.24
C VAL A 357 -4.35 -12.76 0.41
N TRP A 358 -4.24 -12.72 1.74
CA TRP A 358 -4.02 -13.92 2.54
C TRP A 358 -5.37 -14.49 2.87
N VAL A 359 -5.73 -15.58 2.19
CA VAL A 359 -6.99 -16.28 2.42
C VAL A 359 -6.64 -17.72 2.66
N ASP A 360 -6.95 -18.21 3.84
CA ASP A 360 -6.87 -19.63 4.14
C ASP A 360 -7.93 -20.38 3.32
N LEU A 361 -7.64 -20.76 2.06
CA LEU A 361 -8.59 -21.46 1.17
C LEU A 361 -8.69 -22.95 1.51
N MET A 362 -8.67 -23.30 2.79
CA MET A 362 -8.62 -24.66 3.32
C MET A 362 -10.01 -25.26 3.55
N SER A 363 -10.93 -25.07 2.61
CA SER A 363 -12.19 -25.82 2.64
C SER A 363 -12.17 -26.95 1.62
N HIS A 364 -12.24 -28.19 2.10
CA HIS A 364 -12.73 -29.34 1.32
C HIS A 364 -14.20 -29.16 0.85
N ASP A 365 -14.79 -28.00 1.07
CA ASP A 365 -16.13 -27.59 0.68
C ASP A 365 -16.10 -27.02 -0.75
N GLN A 366 -16.23 -27.90 -1.73
CA GLN A 366 -16.19 -27.57 -3.15
C GLN A 366 -17.12 -26.40 -3.54
N PRO A 367 -18.37 -26.29 -3.03
CA PRO A 367 -19.21 -25.11 -3.23
C PRO A 367 -18.57 -23.78 -2.83
N LYS A 368 -17.90 -23.71 -1.67
CA LYS A 368 -17.24 -22.47 -1.21
C LYS A 368 -16.03 -22.12 -2.07
N THR A 369 -15.23 -23.12 -2.42
CA THR A 369 -14.06 -22.95 -3.28
C THR A 369 -14.48 -22.48 -4.68
N ASN A 370 -15.52 -23.10 -5.27
CA ASN A 370 -16.11 -22.67 -6.54
C ASN A 370 -16.62 -21.22 -6.47
N PHE A 371 -17.33 -20.86 -5.41
CA PHE A 371 -17.83 -19.50 -5.21
C PHE A 371 -16.70 -18.47 -5.18
N TRP A 372 -15.62 -18.78 -4.46
CA TRP A 372 -14.42 -17.93 -4.42
C TRP A 372 -13.80 -17.77 -5.81
N TRP A 373 -13.58 -18.87 -6.54
CA TRP A 373 -13.02 -18.83 -7.89
C TRP A 373 -13.89 -18.05 -8.88
N LYS A 374 -15.23 -18.15 -8.80
CA LYS A 374 -16.16 -17.33 -9.61
C LYS A 374 -15.92 -15.84 -9.37
N TRP A 375 -15.86 -15.40 -8.11
CA TRP A 375 -15.68 -14.00 -7.78
C TRP A 375 -14.27 -13.48 -8.06
N LEU A 376 -13.25 -14.30 -7.84
CA LEU A 376 -11.87 -14.00 -8.22
C LEU A 376 -11.75 -13.79 -9.74
N ALA A 377 -12.34 -14.70 -10.53
CA ALA A 377 -12.42 -14.57 -11.98
C ALA A 377 -13.10 -13.25 -12.36
N TYR A 378 -14.24 -12.95 -11.75
CA TYR A 378 -14.97 -11.72 -12.02
C TYR A 378 -14.16 -10.46 -11.72
N GLY A 379 -13.64 -10.35 -10.50
CA GLY A 379 -12.99 -9.14 -10.00
C GLY A 379 -11.64 -8.83 -10.62
N CYS A 380 -10.90 -9.87 -11.05
CA CYS A 380 -9.51 -9.71 -11.51
C CYS A 380 -9.28 -10.08 -12.97
N PHE A 381 -10.09 -10.97 -13.56
CA PHE A 381 -9.79 -11.57 -14.87
C PHE A 381 -10.89 -11.40 -15.92
N SER A 382 -12.13 -11.09 -15.56
CA SER A 382 -13.24 -10.91 -16.50
C SER A 382 -12.97 -9.82 -17.55
N LYS A 383 -13.72 -9.83 -18.66
CA LYS A 383 -13.69 -8.74 -19.67
C LYS A 383 -13.86 -7.37 -19.04
N ARG A 384 -14.74 -7.26 -18.04
CA ARG A 384 -14.95 -6.04 -17.26
C ARG A 384 -13.69 -5.64 -16.49
N ALA A 385 -13.11 -6.55 -15.71
CA ALA A 385 -11.88 -6.28 -14.97
C ALA A 385 -10.74 -5.84 -15.90
N ARG A 386 -10.56 -6.52 -17.03
CA ARG A 386 -9.51 -6.17 -18.02
C ARG A 386 -9.72 -4.79 -18.64
N THR A 387 -10.97 -4.33 -18.73
CA THR A 387 -11.32 -3.02 -19.30
C THR A 387 -11.23 -1.89 -18.28
N HIS A 388 -11.62 -2.16 -17.04
CA HIS A 388 -11.88 -1.15 -16.01
C HIS A 388 -10.98 -1.21 -14.79
N SER A 389 -10.25 -2.29 -14.54
CA SER A 389 -9.35 -2.40 -13.40
C SER A 389 -7.94 -1.96 -13.78
N ALA A 390 -7.30 -1.18 -12.91
CA ALA A 390 -5.89 -0.78 -13.00
C ALA A 390 -4.97 -1.74 -12.22
N LEU A 391 -5.50 -2.86 -11.73
CA LEU A 391 -4.74 -3.87 -10.98
C LEU A 391 -3.68 -4.51 -11.87
N GLN A 392 -2.42 -4.48 -11.44
CA GLN A 392 -1.28 -4.99 -12.20
C GLN A 392 -0.65 -6.24 -11.60
N SER A 393 -0.76 -6.41 -10.28
CA SER A 393 -0.18 -7.55 -9.57
C SER A 393 -1.18 -8.14 -8.58
N LEU A 394 -1.27 -9.47 -8.56
CA LEU A 394 -2.09 -10.23 -7.64
C LEU A 394 -1.20 -11.25 -6.90
N ASP A 395 -1.27 -11.27 -5.57
CA ASP A 395 -0.57 -12.20 -4.71
C ASP A 395 -1.61 -12.94 -3.85
N LEU A 396 -1.72 -14.25 -4.06
CA LEU A 396 -2.65 -15.12 -3.34
C LEU A 396 -1.86 -16.02 -2.39
N GLY A 397 -2.04 -15.77 -1.09
CA GLY A 397 -1.51 -16.62 -0.03
C GLY A 397 -2.45 -17.78 0.31
N HIS A 398 -1.89 -18.92 0.73
CA HIS A 398 -2.62 -20.09 1.24
C HIS A 398 -3.69 -20.69 0.30
N VAL A 399 -3.36 -20.83 -0.98
CA VAL A 399 -4.27 -21.47 -1.93
C VAL A 399 -4.34 -22.98 -1.63
N GLY A 400 -5.51 -23.43 -1.18
CA GLY A 400 -5.77 -24.83 -0.80
C GLY A 400 -6.24 -25.73 -1.96
N SER A 401 -6.79 -25.16 -3.04
CA SER A 401 -7.23 -25.94 -4.21
C SER A 401 -7.24 -25.12 -5.49
N ILE A 402 -6.64 -25.71 -6.53
CA ILE A 402 -6.71 -25.37 -7.95
C ILE A 402 -7.04 -26.67 -8.69
N SER A 403 -8.23 -27.21 -8.44
CA SER A 403 -8.72 -28.43 -9.08
C SER A 403 -9.23 -28.17 -10.50
N VAL A 404 -9.42 -29.22 -11.30
CA VAL A 404 -10.07 -29.06 -12.63
C VAL A 404 -11.45 -28.41 -12.50
N ALA A 405 -12.26 -28.77 -11.50
CA ALA A 405 -13.58 -28.19 -11.28
C ALA A 405 -13.52 -26.70 -10.91
N ASP A 406 -12.53 -26.30 -10.12
CA ASP A 406 -12.26 -24.90 -9.77
C ASP A 406 -11.94 -24.09 -11.03
N VAL A 407 -11.10 -24.65 -11.90
CA VAL A 407 -10.67 -24.00 -13.15
C VAL A 407 -11.79 -23.91 -14.18
N GLU A 408 -12.66 -24.92 -14.31
CA GLU A 408 -13.85 -24.80 -15.17
C GLU A 408 -14.77 -23.67 -14.68
N THR A 409 -14.95 -23.58 -13.37
CA THR A 409 -15.77 -22.55 -12.74
C THR A 409 -15.19 -21.15 -13.00
N PHE A 410 -13.86 -21.03 -12.91
CA PHE A 410 -13.12 -19.80 -13.22
C PHE A 410 -13.26 -19.41 -14.70
N LEU A 411 -13.02 -20.36 -15.61
CA LEU A 411 -13.08 -20.15 -17.06
C LEU A 411 -14.47 -19.72 -17.53
N ALA A 412 -15.52 -20.32 -16.97
CA ALA A 412 -16.91 -19.95 -17.27
C ALA A 412 -17.18 -18.45 -17.06
N ILE A 413 -16.50 -17.80 -16.11
CA ILE A 413 -16.62 -16.35 -15.87
C ILE A 413 -15.67 -15.54 -16.76
N VAL A 414 -14.43 -16.01 -16.97
CA VAL A 414 -13.42 -15.30 -17.78
C VAL A 414 -13.82 -15.17 -19.25
N ASP A 415 -14.45 -16.22 -19.79
CA ASP A 415 -14.82 -16.33 -21.19
C ASP A 415 -16.22 -15.77 -21.50
N SER A 416 -17.05 -15.58 -20.47
CA SER A 416 -18.42 -15.07 -20.63
C SER A 416 -18.46 -13.62 -21.11
N GLU A 417 -19.42 -13.33 -22.00
CA GLU A 417 -19.82 -11.96 -22.34
C GLU A 417 -20.65 -11.30 -21.23
N TYR A 418 -21.27 -12.11 -20.37
CA TYR A 418 -22.23 -11.66 -19.36
C TYR A 418 -21.93 -12.30 -18.00
N PRO A 419 -20.72 -12.08 -17.44
CA PRO A 419 -20.30 -12.74 -16.21
C PRO A 419 -21.18 -12.34 -15.01
N GLU A 420 -21.75 -11.14 -14.98
CA GLU A 420 -22.65 -10.68 -13.92
C GLU A 420 -23.88 -11.56 -13.75
N GLU A 421 -24.46 -12.03 -14.85
CA GLU A 421 -25.64 -12.91 -14.82
C GLU A 421 -25.25 -14.31 -14.35
N LEU A 422 -24.10 -14.83 -14.79
CA LEU A 422 -23.57 -16.14 -14.36
C LEU A 422 -23.16 -16.19 -12.88
N LEU A 423 -22.76 -15.05 -12.29
CA LEU A 423 -22.45 -14.99 -10.86
C LEU A 423 -23.68 -15.27 -9.98
N PHE A 424 -24.88 -14.98 -10.50
CA PHE A 424 -26.14 -15.07 -9.75
C PHE A 424 -27.17 -15.98 -10.42
N ASP A 425 -26.73 -16.81 -11.38
CA ASP A 425 -27.56 -17.71 -12.18
C ASP A 425 -28.83 -17.02 -12.74
N CYS A 426 -28.68 -15.78 -13.19
CA CYS A 426 -29.77 -14.97 -13.72
C CYS A 426 -29.99 -15.29 -15.21
N PRO A 427 -31.26 -15.43 -15.67
CA PRO A 427 -31.55 -15.67 -17.08
C PRO A 427 -31.25 -14.42 -17.93
N ARG A 428 -31.03 -14.63 -19.22
CA ARG A 428 -30.88 -13.57 -20.21
C ARG A 428 -32.17 -12.77 -20.36
N GLY A 429 -32.05 -11.45 -20.31
CA GLY A 429 -33.14 -10.52 -20.62
C GLY A 429 -33.27 -10.21 -22.12
N SER A 430 -34.39 -9.59 -22.50
CA SER A 430 -34.63 -9.06 -23.85
C SER A 430 -33.83 -7.78 -24.12
N VAL A 431 -33.52 -7.02 -23.08
CA VAL A 431 -32.63 -5.85 -23.11
C VAL A 431 -31.28 -6.25 -22.55
N GLU A 432 -30.21 -5.96 -23.29
CA GLU A 432 -28.85 -6.25 -22.83
C GLU A 432 -28.40 -5.35 -21.67
N GLY A 433 -27.62 -5.93 -20.76
CA GLY A 433 -26.94 -5.25 -19.67
C GLY A 433 -25.95 -4.19 -20.16
N ARG A 434 -25.88 -3.05 -19.45
CA ARG A 434 -25.08 -1.88 -19.86
C ARG A 434 -24.50 -1.14 -18.66
N GLU A 435 -23.47 -0.36 -18.96
CA GLU A 435 -22.92 0.61 -18.00
C GLU A 435 -23.93 1.71 -17.68
N ALA A 436 -24.07 2.04 -16.40
CA ALA A 436 -24.97 3.07 -15.93
C ALA A 436 -24.37 3.89 -14.79
N LYS A 437 -24.78 5.15 -14.68
CA LYS A 437 -24.60 5.95 -13.47
C LYS A 437 -25.88 5.94 -12.66
N LEU A 438 -25.75 6.02 -11.35
CA LEU A 438 -26.88 6.20 -10.45
C LEU A 438 -27.10 7.69 -10.18
N LYS A 439 -28.35 8.16 -10.16
CA LYS A 439 -28.68 9.51 -9.71
C LYS A 439 -28.33 9.69 -8.22
N ASP A 440 -27.92 10.90 -7.86
CA ASP A 440 -27.61 11.25 -6.47
C ASP A 440 -28.86 11.09 -5.59
N GLY A 441 -28.67 10.52 -4.39
CA GLY A 441 -29.78 10.27 -3.47
C GLY A 441 -30.69 9.10 -3.84
N ALA A 442 -30.41 8.36 -4.92
CA ALA A 442 -31.20 7.20 -5.30
C ALA A 442 -31.05 6.05 -4.29
N MET A 443 -32.15 5.32 -4.09
CA MET A 443 -32.20 4.16 -3.21
C MET A 443 -31.69 2.90 -3.92
N VAL A 444 -30.83 2.16 -3.22
CA VAL A 444 -30.27 0.89 -3.67
C VAL A 444 -30.69 -0.21 -2.71
N GLN A 445 -31.36 -1.22 -3.24
CA GLN A 445 -31.70 -2.43 -2.50
C GLN A 445 -30.56 -3.45 -2.58
N TYR A 446 -30.18 -4.04 -1.46
CA TYR A 446 -29.07 -5.01 -1.35
C TYR A 446 -29.43 -6.18 -0.42
N ASP A 447 -28.56 -7.19 -0.38
CA ASP A 447 -28.78 -8.46 0.34
C ASP A 447 -30.11 -9.14 -0.05
N ILE A 448 -30.35 -9.19 -1.36
CA ILE A 448 -31.58 -9.73 -1.94
C ILE A 448 -31.54 -11.26 -1.84
N THR A 449 -32.38 -11.82 -0.97
CA THR A 449 -32.58 -13.28 -0.84
C THR A 449 -34.04 -13.62 -1.08
N ALA A 450 -34.34 -14.86 -1.48
CA ALA A 450 -35.70 -15.28 -1.82
C ALA A 450 -36.69 -15.15 -0.64
N ASN A 451 -36.19 -15.22 0.60
CA ASN A 451 -37.00 -15.37 1.81
C ASN A 451 -36.93 -14.18 2.77
N ALA A 452 -36.19 -13.12 2.46
CA ALA A 452 -36.03 -11.96 3.33
C ALA A 452 -36.30 -10.64 2.62
N GLN A 453 -36.77 -9.66 3.38
CA GLN A 453 -37.01 -8.31 2.86
C GLN A 453 -35.66 -7.66 2.51
N PRO A 454 -35.50 -7.09 1.29
CA PRO A 454 -34.27 -6.43 0.89
C PRO A 454 -33.94 -5.25 1.80
N ARG A 455 -32.65 -5.09 2.12
CA ARG A 455 -32.16 -3.92 2.83
C ARG A 455 -31.97 -2.77 1.85
N SER A 456 -32.00 -1.54 2.34
CA SER A 456 -31.87 -0.34 1.49
C SER A 456 -30.75 0.57 1.98
N VAL A 457 -30.01 1.16 1.04
CA VAL A 457 -28.99 2.18 1.30
C VAL A 457 -29.13 3.29 0.26
N THR A 458 -28.79 4.51 0.65
CA THR A 458 -28.79 5.66 -0.24
C THR A 458 -27.37 6.19 -0.37
N PHE A 459 -26.95 6.50 -1.59
CA PHE A 459 -25.66 7.14 -1.85
C PHE A 459 -25.89 8.64 -2.09
N PRO A 460 -25.41 9.54 -1.20
CA PRO A 460 -25.56 10.98 -1.41
C PRO A 460 -24.93 11.47 -2.71
N SER A 461 -23.83 10.85 -3.12
CA SER A 461 -23.22 11.03 -4.43
C SER A 461 -22.61 9.72 -4.90
N CYS A 462 -23.08 9.21 -6.04
CA CYS A 462 -22.59 7.95 -6.60
C CYS A 462 -21.46 8.21 -7.60
N ARG A 463 -20.22 7.89 -7.21
CA ARG A 463 -19.02 8.19 -8.01
C ARG A 463 -18.51 7.03 -8.85
N PHE A 464 -19.07 5.85 -8.65
CA PHE A 464 -18.66 4.64 -9.35
C PHE A 464 -19.65 4.27 -10.47
N LEU A 465 -19.15 3.44 -11.39
CA LEU A 465 -19.91 2.94 -12.52
C LEU A 465 -20.70 1.70 -12.10
N LEU A 466 -21.97 1.61 -12.46
CA LEU A 466 -22.79 0.41 -12.28
C LEU A 466 -22.84 -0.39 -13.57
N HIS A 467 -23.05 -1.70 -13.47
CA HIS A 467 -23.43 -2.54 -14.60
C HIS A 467 -24.83 -3.09 -14.38
N THR A 468 -25.75 -2.87 -15.33
CA THR A 468 -27.08 -3.47 -15.31
C THR A 468 -27.01 -4.89 -15.87
N PHE A 469 -27.85 -5.76 -15.35
CA PHE A 469 -28.05 -7.09 -15.90
C PHE A 469 -29.02 -6.97 -17.09
N GLY A 470 -29.08 -8.01 -17.93
CA GLY A 470 -30.15 -8.12 -18.90
C GLY A 470 -31.52 -8.20 -18.22
N ASP A 471 -32.50 -7.46 -18.74
CA ASP A 471 -33.86 -7.42 -18.21
C ASP A 471 -34.93 -7.40 -19.32
N ASP A 472 -36.20 -7.26 -18.93
CA ASP A 472 -37.35 -7.23 -19.83
C ASP A 472 -37.56 -5.87 -20.54
N GLY A 473 -36.80 -4.83 -20.17
CA GLY A 473 -36.98 -3.45 -20.62
C GLY A 473 -38.13 -2.68 -19.98
N SER A 474 -39.01 -3.34 -19.20
CA SER A 474 -40.24 -2.75 -18.65
C SER A 474 -40.29 -2.73 -17.12
N SER A 475 -39.57 -3.63 -16.45
CA SER A 475 -39.56 -3.74 -15.00
C SER A 475 -39.07 -2.45 -14.34
N GLU A 476 -39.75 -2.03 -13.27
CA GLU A 476 -39.37 -0.86 -12.46
C GLU A 476 -38.00 -1.06 -11.82
N TRP A 477 -37.75 -2.26 -11.29
CA TRP A 477 -36.53 -2.62 -10.59
C TRP A 477 -35.58 -3.40 -11.49
N VAL A 478 -34.36 -2.90 -11.61
CA VAL A 478 -33.31 -3.47 -12.46
C VAL A 478 -32.22 -4.04 -11.57
N ASN A 479 -31.76 -5.26 -11.86
CA ASN A 479 -30.61 -5.85 -11.18
C ASN A 479 -29.33 -5.14 -11.66
N VAL A 480 -28.46 -4.78 -10.73
CA VAL A 480 -27.19 -4.10 -11.00
C VAL A 480 -26.07 -4.67 -10.14
N ILE A 481 -24.84 -4.61 -10.63
CA ILE A 481 -23.64 -4.77 -9.79
C ILE A 481 -23.25 -3.42 -9.21
N VAL A 482 -23.19 -3.34 -7.88
CA VAL A 482 -22.71 -2.20 -7.11
C VAL A 482 -21.39 -2.57 -6.44
N PRO A 483 -20.31 -1.80 -6.66
CA PRO A 483 -19.04 -1.98 -5.96
C PRO A 483 -19.21 -2.08 -4.44
N GLY A 484 -18.57 -3.07 -3.83
CA GLY A 484 -18.67 -3.33 -2.40
C GLY A 484 -19.96 -4.06 -1.97
N PHE A 485 -21.02 -4.07 -2.78
CA PHE A 485 -22.30 -4.70 -2.42
C PHE A 485 -22.64 -5.93 -3.27
N GLY A 486 -22.05 -6.06 -4.47
CA GLY A 486 -22.40 -7.12 -5.42
C GLY A 486 -23.75 -6.85 -6.06
N ARG A 487 -24.64 -7.85 -6.09
CA ARG A 487 -25.97 -7.73 -6.70
C ARG A 487 -26.89 -6.86 -5.85
N CYS A 488 -27.41 -5.82 -6.50
CA CYS A 488 -28.38 -4.90 -5.97
C CYS A 488 -29.55 -4.72 -6.93
N ARG A 489 -30.61 -4.05 -6.46
CA ARG A 489 -31.72 -3.57 -7.28
C ARG A 489 -31.85 -2.06 -7.14
N VAL A 490 -32.07 -1.41 -8.27
CA VAL A 490 -32.29 0.03 -8.35
C VAL A 490 -33.46 0.31 -9.28
N ARG A 491 -34.12 1.45 -9.08
CA ARG A 491 -35.20 1.86 -9.98
C ARG A 491 -34.63 2.24 -11.34
N ARG A 492 -35.27 1.80 -12.42
CA ARG A 492 -34.90 2.15 -13.80
C ARG A 492 -34.84 3.67 -14.01
N THR A 493 -35.77 4.41 -13.42
CA THR A 493 -35.83 5.87 -13.49
C THR A 493 -34.64 6.56 -12.85
N ASP A 494 -33.90 5.87 -11.98
CA ASP A 494 -32.73 6.40 -11.27
C ASP A 494 -31.41 6.05 -11.94
N LEU A 495 -31.47 5.29 -13.04
CA LEU A 495 -30.32 4.94 -13.87
C LEU A 495 -30.16 5.89 -15.04
N VAL A 496 -28.91 6.34 -15.24
CA VAL A 496 -28.48 7.07 -16.42
C VAL A 496 -27.56 6.15 -17.23
N LEU A 497 -28.14 5.47 -18.22
CA LEU A 497 -27.42 4.52 -19.07
C LEU A 497 -26.37 5.25 -19.92
N LYS A 498 -25.17 4.66 -20.00
CA LYS A 498 -24.12 5.16 -20.89
C LYS A 498 -24.34 4.64 -22.32
N PRO A 499 -23.94 5.42 -23.33
CA PRO A 499 -23.97 4.95 -24.71
C PRO A 499 -23.05 3.74 -24.88
N ILE A 500 -23.47 2.80 -25.72
CA ILE A 500 -22.66 1.64 -26.09
C ILE A 500 -21.40 2.17 -26.77
N ARG A 501 -20.25 1.91 -26.18
CA ARG A 501 -18.95 2.17 -26.80
C ARG A 501 -18.29 0.83 -27.05
N ASN A 502 -17.80 0.62 -28.27
CA ASN A 502 -16.92 -0.50 -28.54
C ASN A 502 -15.72 -0.37 -27.61
N ALA A 503 -15.48 -1.40 -26.79
CA ALA A 503 -14.35 -1.42 -25.89
C ALA A 503 -13.09 -1.23 -26.74
N SER A 504 -12.33 -0.15 -26.50
CA SER A 504 -10.97 -0.06 -27.03
C SER A 504 -10.23 -1.29 -26.50
N ASN A 505 -9.59 -2.07 -27.38
CA ASN A 505 -8.75 -3.22 -27.00
C ASN A 505 -7.60 -2.74 -26.10
N LYS A 506 -7.89 -2.57 -24.81
CA LYS A 506 -6.89 -2.29 -23.79
C LYS A 506 -6.30 -3.63 -23.39
N ARG A 507 -4.97 -3.70 -23.40
CA ARG A 507 -4.28 -4.86 -22.84
C ARG A 507 -4.66 -5.01 -21.36
N PRO A 508 -4.80 -6.25 -20.86
CA PRO A 508 -5.07 -6.48 -19.44
C PRO A 508 -4.01 -5.77 -18.60
N ALA A 509 -4.44 -5.06 -17.55
CA ALA A 509 -3.49 -4.41 -16.64
C ALA A 509 -2.70 -5.44 -15.82
N LEU A 510 -3.32 -6.59 -15.51
CA LEU A 510 -2.76 -7.64 -14.68
C LEU A 510 -1.64 -8.39 -15.43
N THR A 511 -0.42 -8.18 -14.96
CA THR A 511 0.82 -8.68 -15.58
C THR A 511 1.68 -9.50 -14.61
N SER A 512 1.31 -9.54 -13.33
CA SER A 512 2.06 -10.29 -12.32
C SER A 512 1.13 -11.11 -11.44
N LEU A 513 1.47 -12.39 -11.26
CA LEU A 513 0.76 -13.30 -10.36
C LEU A 513 1.74 -14.01 -9.42
N THR A 514 1.43 -14.04 -8.13
CA THR A 514 2.09 -14.90 -7.15
C THR A 514 1.06 -15.83 -6.53
N LEU A 515 1.33 -17.13 -6.55
CA LEU A 515 0.52 -18.17 -5.92
C LEU A 515 1.36 -18.85 -4.83
N ARG A 516 0.91 -18.81 -3.58
CA ARG A 516 1.48 -19.62 -2.50
C ARG A 516 0.53 -20.77 -2.20
N LEU A 517 0.92 -21.97 -2.62
CA LEU A 517 0.11 -23.16 -2.40
C LEU A 517 0.29 -23.67 -0.98
N HIS A 518 -0.80 -24.15 -0.37
CA HIS A 518 -0.72 -24.91 0.87
C HIS A 518 -0.01 -26.26 0.61
N ALA A 519 0.66 -26.82 1.61
CA ALA A 519 1.43 -28.06 1.45
C ALA A 519 0.58 -29.27 0.99
N ALA A 520 -0.70 -29.27 1.32
CA ALA A 520 -1.68 -30.30 0.93
C ALA A 520 -2.63 -29.82 -0.18
N ALA A 521 -2.25 -28.81 -0.96
CA ALA A 521 -3.14 -28.22 -1.95
C ALA A 521 -3.40 -29.17 -3.13
N ILE A 522 -4.66 -29.21 -3.60
CA ILE A 522 -5.01 -29.88 -4.86
C ILE A 522 -4.57 -28.97 -6.00
N SER A 523 -3.76 -29.47 -6.94
CA SER A 523 -3.18 -28.63 -8.02
C SER A 523 -3.36 -29.21 -9.43
N ASN A 524 -4.20 -30.23 -9.61
CA ASN A 524 -4.37 -30.90 -10.92
C ASN A 524 -4.99 -30.01 -12.02
N GLY A 525 -5.63 -28.89 -11.67
CA GLY A 525 -6.12 -27.89 -12.62
C GLY A 525 -5.10 -26.82 -13.00
N LEU A 526 -3.96 -26.73 -12.30
CA LEU A 526 -2.98 -25.64 -12.47
C LEU A 526 -2.50 -25.46 -13.93
N PRO A 527 -2.17 -26.51 -14.72
CA PRO A 527 -1.76 -26.32 -16.10
C PRO A 527 -2.82 -25.61 -16.95
N ARG A 528 -4.10 -25.97 -16.77
CA ARG A 528 -5.22 -25.37 -17.49
C ARG A 528 -5.49 -23.93 -17.03
N PHE A 529 -5.34 -23.67 -15.74
CA PHE A 529 -5.41 -22.31 -15.19
C PHE A 529 -4.34 -21.40 -15.82
N LEU A 530 -3.08 -21.85 -15.86
CA LEU A 530 -1.98 -21.09 -16.44
C LEU A 530 -2.15 -20.90 -17.95
N ALA A 531 -2.71 -21.87 -18.67
CA ALA A 531 -3.03 -21.72 -20.09
C ALA A 531 -4.06 -20.60 -20.34
N ALA A 532 -5.01 -20.42 -19.42
CA ALA A 532 -6.07 -19.42 -19.54
C ALA A 532 -5.59 -17.97 -19.35
N ILE A 533 -4.65 -17.75 -18.43
CA ILE A 533 -4.22 -16.40 -18.02
C ILE A 533 -2.78 -16.07 -18.43
N GLY A 534 -1.98 -17.06 -18.82
CA GLY A 534 -0.54 -16.94 -19.00
C GLY A 534 -0.15 -15.89 -20.05
N SER A 535 -0.97 -15.70 -21.09
CA SER A 535 -0.69 -14.72 -22.16
C SER A 535 -0.68 -13.27 -21.69
N SER A 536 -1.30 -12.95 -20.54
CA SER A 536 -1.26 -11.58 -19.98
C SER A 536 -0.14 -11.37 -18.96
N LEU A 537 0.48 -12.44 -18.46
CA LEU A 537 1.47 -12.38 -17.39
C LEU A 537 2.89 -12.15 -17.95
N GLN A 538 3.60 -11.21 -17.33
CA GLN A 538 5.03 -10.98 -17.48
C GLN A 538 5.83 -11.64 -16.36
N TYR A 539 5.23 -11.76 -15.17
CA TYR A 539 5.87 -12.34 -13.99
C TYR A 539 4.93 -13.36 -13.32
N LEU A 540 5.43 -14.56 -13.11
CA LEU A 540 4.74 -15.62 -12.38
C LEU A 540 5.65 -16.14 -11.26
N THR A 541 5.13 -16.24 -10.05
CA THR A 541 5.80 -16.93 -8.95
C THR A 541 4.86 -17.97 -8.37
N ILE A 542 5.33 -19.21 -8.22
CA ILE A 542 4.60 -20.29 -7.56
C ILE A 542 5.48 -20.79 -6.42
N GLU A 543 4.97 -20.67 -5.19
CA GLU A 543 5.64 -21.10 -3.96
C GLU A 543 4.95 -22.38 -3.44
N ASN A 544 5.74 -23.33 -2.92
CA ASN A 544 5.33 -24.70 -2.55
C ASN A 544 4.65 -25.52 -3.67
N PRO A 545 5.21 -25.59 -4.90
CA PRO A 545 4.60 -26.36 -5.98
C PRO A 545 4.63 -27.89 -5.75
N GLU A 546 5.51 -28.38 -4.87
CA GLU A 546 5.87 -29.80 -4.77
C GLU A 546 5.99 -30.26 -3.31
N LYS A 547 4.93 -30.90 -2.81
CA LYS A 547 5.04 -32.15 -2.04
C LYS A 547 4.07 -33.13 -2.69
N GLN A 548 4.48 -33.68 -3.84
CA GLN A 548 3.82 -34.86 -4.41
C GLN A 548 4.04 -36.07 -3.49
#